data_AF-A0A0K2B1X7-F1
#
_entry.id   AF-A0A0K2B1X7-F1
#
_cell.length_a   1.000
_cell.length_b   1.000
_cell.length_c   1.000
_cell.angle_alpha   90.00
_cell.angle_beta   90.00
_cell.angle_gamma   90.00
#
_symmetry.space_group_name_H-M   'P 1'
#
loop_
_entity.id
_entity.type
_entity.pdbx_description
1 polymer ?
#
loop_
_entity_poly.entity_id
_entity_poly.type
_entity_poly.pdbx_seq_one_letter_code
_entity_poly.pdbx_strand_id
1 'polypeptide(L)'
;MTEHIATCRWAAADHLRAQVSGDAVHIEHRTNHTINGDVSLRSDAARTFARGILALADEIDGGEAEEVPALSRTPKVGDRVRVVRNAYSFEGAENIGRVGVLKEVTPEDAQSHRVSFTDDAYGWWCAEVEYVESAPADSRPKVGDRFRVTQDFLECAGVHVGDIVAVGELTGDESFRTTPCADGRRWHFGFSSIGDGLEPVTDEPAHPLDEPGLAGWERDLIESASPPAPIKVGDLVTIVRAEYSARDEDGRTGIVDEVDDNDDRLPYRIVDEAGDFVAWAAEVRKVDEPEDATPSPFARYVDEAKKLLAGTDHTGTDVIALARELSEHP
;
A
#
# COMPACT_ATOMS: atom_id res chain seq x y z
N MET A 1 -26.31 22.31 16.98
CA MET A 1 -24.97 22.05 16.43
C MET A 1 -24.74 20.57 16.56
N THR A 2 -24.52 19.86 15.46
CA THR A 2 -24.26 18.42 15.48
C THR A 2 -22.75 18.22 15.43
N GLU A 3 -22.26 17.35 16.28
CA GLU A 3 -20.86 17.01 16.43
C GLU A 3 -20.69 15.50 16.34
N HIS A 4 -19.66 15.07 15.62
CA HIS A 4 -19.26 13.68 15.50
C HIS A 4 -17.79 13.56 15.90
N ILE A 5 -17.46 12.55 16.70
CA ILE A 5 -16.10 12.29 17.16
C ILE A 5 -15.77 10.83 16.85
N ALA A 6 -14.70 10.62 16.10
CA ALA A 6 -14.09 9.32 15.89
C ALA A 6 -12.80 9.25 16.70
N THR A 7 -12.77 8.42 17.74
CA THR A 7 -11.62 8.31 18.66
C THR A 7 -10.75 7.13 18.26
N CYS A 8 -9.42 7.32 18.28
CA CYS A 8 -8.48 6.22 18.14
C CYS A 8 -8.63 5.25 19.32
N ARG A 9 -8.76 3.96 19.01
CA ARG A 9 -8.88 2.92 20.05
C ARG A 9 -7.60 2.76 20.86
N TRP A 10 -6.44 3.02 20.26
CA TRP A 10 -5.12 2.86 20.89
C TRP A 10 -4.76 4.01 21.82
N ALA A 11 -5.13 5.23 21.45
CA ALA A 11 -4.85 6.43 22.21
C ALA A 11 -6.12 7.28 22.26
N ALA A 12 -6.86 7.23 23.37
CA ALA A 12 -8.13 7.94 23.51
C ALA A 12 -7.99 9.48 23.39
N ALA A 13 -6.77 10.00 23.55
CA ALA A 13 -6.44 11.41 23.31
C ALA A 13 -6.45 11.77 21.80
N ASP A 14 -6.27 10.78 20.93
CA ASP A 14 -6.21 10.94 19.48
C ASP A 14 -7.62 10.78 18.91
N HIS A 15 -8.08 11.79 18.18
CA HIS A 15 -9.42 11.77 17.59
C HIS A 15 -9.54 12.68 16.39
N LEU A 16 -10.52 12.34 15.55
CA LEU A 16 -11.07 13.20 14.52
C LEU A 16 -12.40 13.76 15.02
N ARG A 17 -12.56 15.08 14.95
CA ARG A 17 -13.79 15.76 15.34
C ARG A 17 -14.35 16.49 14.15
N ALA A 18 -15.60 16.19 13.79
CA ALA A 18 -16.34 16.90 12.76
C ALA A 18 -17.51 17.67 13.37
N GLN A 19 -17.60 18.97 13.08
CA GLN A 19 -18.69 19.82 13.58
C GLN A 19 -19.26 20.70 12.45
N VAL A 20 -20.58 20.85 12.45
CA VAL A 20 -21.28 21.71 11.46
C VAL A 20 -21.44 23.13 12.01
N SER A 21 -20.96 24.12 11.28
CA SER A 21 -21.09 25.55 11.61
C SER A 21 -21.57 26.32 10.39
N GLY A 22 -22.83 26.73 10.38
CA GLY A 22 -23.44 27.42 9.24
C GLY A 22 -23.48 26.52 7.99
N ASP A 23 -22.86 26.99 6.90
CA ASP A 23 -22.71 26.26 5.64
C ASP A 23 -21.38 25.49 5.53
N ALA A 24 -20.60 25.45 6.61
CA ALA A 24 -19.32 24.76 6.66
C ALA A 24 -19.32 23.56 7.61
N VAL A 25 -18.46 22.60 7.30
CA VAL A 25 -18.07 21.47 8.15
C VAL A 25 -16.61 21.68 8.53
N HIS A 26 -16.35 21.78 9.83
CA HIS A 26 -15.00 21.81 10.38
C HIS A 26 -14.59 20.40 10.77
N ILE A 27 -13.40 19.99 10.34
CA ILE A 27 -12.79 18.72 10.69
C ILE A 27 -11.46 19.01 11.38
N GLU A 28 -11.35 18.61 12.64
CA GLU A 28 -10.15 18.77 13.47
C GLU A 28 -9.53 17.39 13.70
N HIS A 29 -8.22 17.27 13.51
CA HIS A 29 -7.43 16.10 13.87
C HIS A 29 -6.55 16.43 15.08
N ARG A 30 -6.67 15.63 16.14
CA ARG A 30 -5.82 15.71 17.32
C ARG A 30 -5.00 14.45 17.53
N THR A 31 -3.75 14.62 17.94
CA THR A 31 -2.88 13.57 18.45
C THR A 31 -2.22 14.04 19.74
N ASN A 32 -2.26 13.25 20.80
CA ASN A 32 -1.71 13.58 22.12
C ASN A 32 -2.14 14.99 22.61
N HIS A 33 -3.44 15.29 22.47
CA HIS A 33 -4.05 16.59 22.80
C HIS A 33 -3.60 17.80 21.94
N THR A 34 -2.71 17.59 20.96
CA THR A 34 -2.25 18.64 20.04
C THR A 34 -3.10 18.60 18.78
N ILE A 35 -3.54 19.76 18.29
CA ILE A 35 -4.23 19.87 16.99
C ILE A 35 -3.17 19.79 15.90
N ASN A 36 -3.22 18.73 15.10
CA ASN A 36 -2.26 18.50 14.01
C ASN A 36 -2.86 18.82 12.64
N GLY A 37 -4.18 18.96 12.54
CA GLY A 37 -4.87 19.41 11.35
C GLY A 37 -6.20 20.05 11.69
N ASP A 38 -6.55 21.12 10.98
CA ASP A 38 -7.85 21.78 11.05
C ASP A 38 -8.22 22.21 9.63
N VAL A 39 -9.32 21.68 9.11
CA VAL A 39 -9.85 22.03 7.80
C VAL A 39 -11.30 22.43 7.91
N SER A 40 -11.65 23.51 7.22
CA SER A 40 -13.02 23.99 7.11
C SER A 40 -13.47 23.87 5.66
N LEU A 41 -14.46 23.01 5.42
CA LEU A 41 -15.00 22.75 4.09
C LEU A 41 -16.41 23.32 3.98
N ARG A 42 -16.76 23.86 2.82
CA ARG A 42 -18.18 24.10 2.50
C ARG A 42 -18.95 22.80 2.46
N SER A 43 -20.24 22.84 2.76
CA SER A 43 -21.09 21.64 2.89
C SER A 43 -21.15 20.77 1.63
N ASP A 44 -21.05 21.36 0.44
CA ASP A 44 -20.97 20.65 -0.84
C ASP A 44 -19.63 19.92 -0.99
N ALA A 45 -18.51 20.61 -0.75
CA ALA A 45 -17.17 20.02 -0.74
C ALA A 45 -17.03 18.90 0.31
N ALA A 46 -17.54 19.13 1.53
CA ALA A 46 -17.55 18.13 2.59
C ALA A 46 -18.33 16.87 2.19
N ARG A 47 -19.46 17.02 1.49
CA ARG A 47 -20.24 15.88 0.98
C ARG A 47 -19.48 15.11 -0.10
N THR A 48 -18.83 15.80 -1.03
CA THR A 48 -17.99 15.15 -2.05
C THR A 48 -16.83 14.38 -1.40
N PHE A 49 -16.14 15.00 -0.45
CA PHE A 49 -15.07 14.38 0.31
C PHE A 49 -15.55 13.13 1.06
N ALA A 50 -16.67 13.22 1.79
CA ALA A 50 -17.24 12.09 2.51
C ALA A 50 -17.63 10.94 1.58
N ARG A 51 -18.16 11.23 0.39
CA ARG A 51 -18.45 10.20 -0.62
C ARG A 51 -17.20 9.53 -1.15
N GLY A 52 -16.11 10.27 -1.33
CA GLY A 52 -14.81 9.72 -1.72
C GLY A 52 -14.27 8.75 -0.67
N ILE A 53 -14.36 9.11 0.62
CA ILE A 53 -13.97 8.22 1.72
C ILE A 53 -14.82 6.96 1.74
N LEU A 54 -16.14 7.09 1.59
CA LEU A 54 -17.03 5.92 1.57
C LEU A 54 -16.72 5.02 0.38
N ALA A 55 -16.49 5.58 -0.81
CA ALA A 55 -16.09 4.80 -1.98
C ALA A 55 -14.75 4.06 -1.76
N LEU A 56 -13.77 4.70 -1.13
CA LEU A 56 -12.50 4.05 -0.77
C LEU A 56 -12.69 2.96 0.29
N ALA A 57 -13.55 3.19 1.27
CA ALA A 57 -13.88 2.17 2.28
C ALA A 57 -14.57 0.97 1.62
N ASP A 58 -15.54 1.23 0.73
CA ASP A 58 -16.22 0.19 -0.03
C ASP A 58 -15.21 -0.58 -0.91
N GLU A 59 -14.23 0.08 -1.53
CA GLU A 59 -13.18 -0.58 -2.32
C GLU A 59 -12.28 -1.48 -1.46
N ILE A 60 -11.86 -1.01 -0.29
CA ILE A 60 -11.03 -1.77 0.65
C ILE A 60 -11.80 -2.97 1.24
N ASP A 61 -13.07 -2.77 1.57
CA ASP A 61 -13.94 -3.81 2.13
C ASP A 61 -14.52 -4.75 1.05
N GLY A 62 -14.18 -4.53 -0.24
CA GLY A 62 -14.55 -5.39 -1.37
C GLY A 62 -15.97 -5.16 -1.93
N GLY A 63 -16.65 -4.08 -1.53
CA GLY A 63 -18.03 -3.71 -1.86
C GLY A 63 -19.02 -4.61 -1.13
N GLU A 64 -19.93 -4.02 -0.33
CA GLU A 64 -20.92 -4.73 0.54
C GLU A 64 -20.64 -6.23 0.64
N ALA A 65 -19.66 -6.61 1.48
CA ALA A 65 -19.44 -8.00 1.78
C ALA A 65 -20.80 -8.58 2.17
N GLU A 66 -21.38 -9.39 1.29
CA GLU A 66 -22.65 -10.08 1.50
C GLU A 66 -22.55 -10.65 2.91
N GLU A 67 -23.39 -10.18 3.86
CA GLU A 67 -23.27 -10.53 5.27
C GLU A 67 -23.13 -12.05 5.35
N VAL A 68 -21.89 -12.53 5.50
CA VAL A 68 -21.62 -13.95 5.61
C VAL A 68 -22.34 -14.30 6.90
N PRO A 69 -23.42 -15.10 6.85
CA PRO A 69 -24.30 -15.24 7.98
C PRO A 69 -23.44 -15.70 9.15
N ALA A 70 -23.26 -14.81 10.13
CA ALA A 70 -22.39 -15.06 11.25
C ALA A 70 -22.84 -16.39 11.84
N LEU A 71 -22.00 -17.42 11.69
CA LEU A 71 -22.30 -18.75 12.18
C LEU A 71 -22.37 -18.61 13.69
N SER A 72 -23.59 -18.39 14.21
CA SER A 72 -23.87 -18.02 15.60
C SER A 72 -23.67 -19.19 16.57
N ARG A 73 -22.78 -20.11 16.24
CA ARG A 73 -22.41 -21.22 17.11
C ARG A 73 -21.38 -20.69 18.10
N THR A 74 -21.64 -20.91 19.38
CA THR A 74 -20.65 -20.66 20.43
C THR A 74 -19.37 -21.47 20.12
N PRO A 75 -18.20 -20.83 20.00
CA PRO A 75 -16.94 -21.52 19.76
C PRO A 75 -16.67 -22.59 20.82
N LYS A 76 -16.12 -23.73 20.41
CA LYS A 76 -15.75 -24.84 21.29
C LYS A 76 -14.24 -25.04 21.32
N VAL A 77 -13.72 -25.63 22.41
CA VAL A 77 -12.31 -26.02 22.47
C VAL A 77 -11.96 -26.91 21.27
N GLY A 78 -10.90 -26.55 20.55
CA GLY A 78 -10.47 -27.14 19.30
C GLY A 78 -10.91 -26.37 18.05
N ASP A 79 -11.88 -25.46 18.15
CA ASP A 79 -12.29 -24.62 17.03
C ASP A 79 -11.21 -23.60 16.67
N ARG A 80 -11.10 -23.27 15.37
CA ARG A 80 -10.40 -22.07 14.93
C ARG A 80 -11.27 -20.86 15.28
N VAL A 81 -10.64 -19.86 15.87
CA VAL A 81 -11.32 -18.63 16.29
C VAL A 81 -10.48 -17.41 15.94
N ARG A 82 -11.15 -16.33 15.54
CA ARG A 82 -10.57 -15.01 15.35
C ARG A 82 -10.71 -14.22 16.65
N VAL A 83 -9.65 -13.58 17.10
CA VAL A 83 -9.72 -12.74 18.31
C VAL A 83 -10.38 -11.40 17.98
N VAL A 84 -11.52 -11.12 18.61
CA VAL A 84 -12.26 -9.85 18.46
C VAL A 84 -11.82 -8.86 19.54
N ARG A 85 -11.56 -9.37 20.75
CA ARG A 85 -11.17 -8.55 21.90
C ARG A 85 -10.27 -9.30 22.86
N ASN A 86 -9.16 -8.68 23.25
CA ASN A 86 -8.29 -9.22 24.29
C ASN A 86 -8.88 -9.10 25.70
N ALA A 87 -8.43 -9.98 26.60
CA ALA A 87 -8.80 -9.93 28.01
C ALA A 87 -8.15 -8.78 28.79
N TYR A 88 -6.95 -8.36 28.38
CA TYR A 88 -6.16 -7.31 29.04
C TYR A 88 -6.08 -6.05 28.18
N SER A 89 -6.45 -4.90 28.76
CA SER A 89 -6.49 -3.61 28.06
C SER A 89 -5.12 -2.94 27.87
N PHE A 90 -4.07 -3.44 28.52
CA PHE A 90 -2.80 -2.71 28.63
C PHE A 90 -1.65 -3.24 27.76
N GLU A 91 -1.71 -4.47 27.21
CA GLU A 91 -0.55 -5.05 26.49
C GLU A 91 -0.88 -5.85 25.20
N GLY A 92 -2.12 -5.88 24.69
CA GLY A 92 -2.52 -7.00 23.83
C GLY A 92 -2.97 -6.75 22.39
N ALA A 93 -3.11 -5.52 21.88
CA ALA A 93 -3.84 -5.31 20.61
C ALA A 93 -3.24 -6.06 19.40
N GLU A 94 -1.98 -6.47 19.48
CA GLU A 94 -1.28 -7.34 18.50
C GLU A 94 -2.05 -8.62 18.13
N ASN A 95 -2.92 -9.11 19.01
CA ASN A 95 -3.64 -10.36 18.77
C ASN A 95 -5.04 -10.16 18.19
N ILE A 96 -5.57 -8.92 18.12
CA ILE A 96 -6.91 -8.67 17.54
C ILE A 96 -6.84 -8.93 16.03
N GLY A 97 -7.80 -9.70 15.51
CA GLY A 97 -7.86 -10.12 14.10
C GLY A 97 -7.10 -11.42 13.81
N ARG A 98 -6.17 -11.83 14.67
CA ARG A 98 -5.42 -13.08 14.50
C ARG A 98 -6.31 -14.29 14.68
N VAL A 99 -6.04 -15.33 13.91
CA VAL A 99 -6.76 -16.60 13.97
C VAL A 99 -5.92 -17.63 14.71
N GLY A 100 -6.47 -18.19 15.80
CA GLY A 100 -5.83 -19.25 16.57
C GLY A 100 -6.78 -20.41 16.84
N VAL A 101 -6.32 -21.38 17.63
CA VAL A 101 -7.11 -22.51 18.10
C VAL A 101 -7.56 -22.23 19.53
N LEU A 102 -8.87 -22.31 19.77
CA LEU A 102 -9.44 -22.16 21.12
C LEU A 102 -9.03 -23.38 21.98
N LYS A 103 -8.20 -23.17 22.99
CA LYS A 103 -7.70 -24.23 23.88
C LYS A 103 -8.53 -24.39 25.15
N GLU A 104 -9.16 -23.32 25.63
CA GLU A 104 -9.89 -23.31 26.90
C GLU A 104 -11.00 -22.26 26.88
N VAL A 105 -12.12 -22.56 27.56
CA VAL A 105 -13.22 -21.62 27.79
C VAL A 105 -13.55 -21.58 29.27
N THR A 106 -13.44 -20.40 29.91
CA THR A 106 -13.79 -20.17 31.31
C THR A 106 -15.08 -19.36 31.39
N PRO A 107 -16.21 -19.97 31.80
CA PRO A 107 -17.53 -19.34 31.70
C PRO A 107 -17.79 -18.21 32.71
N GLU A 108 -16.92 -18.01 33.71
CA GLU A 108 -17.21 -17.14 34.86
C GLU A 108 -16.52 -15.77 34.84
N ASP A 109 -15.59 -15.52 33.93
CA ASP A 109 -14.80 -14.28 33.90
C ASP A 109 -14.84 -13.58 32.54
N ALA A 110 -14.64 -12.25 32.53
CA ALA A 110 -14.48 -11.44 31.32
C ALA A 110 -13.22 -11.80 30.47
N GLN A 111 -12.50 -12.86 30.85
CA GLN A 111 -11.34 -13.43 30.19
C GLN A 111 -11.65 -14.86 29.72
N SER A 112 -12.74 -15.02 28.96
CA SER A 112 -13.39 -16.32 28.84
C SER A 112 -12.72 -17.30 27.87
N HIS A 113 -11.75 -16.88 27.05
CA HIS A 113 -11.26 -17.70 25.94
C HIS A 113 -9.74 -17.76 25.88
N ARG A 114 -9.12 -18.93 26.02
CA ARG A 114 -7.68 -19.11 25.83
C ARG A 114 -7.38 -19.54 24.41
N VAL A 115 -6.75 -18.70 23.61
CA VAL A 115 -6.46 -18.93 22.19
C VAL A 115 -4.97 -19.18 22.00
N SER A 116 -4.59 -20.25 21.29
CA SER A 116 -3.20 -20.51 20.89
C SER A 116 -3.00 -20.16 19.43
N PHE A 117 -1.97 -19.38 19.12
CA PHE A 117 -1.58 -19.04 17.73
C PHE A 117 -0.50 -19.98 17.18
N THR A 118 0.11 -20.79 18.04
CA THR A 118 1.08 -21.81 17.62
C THR A 118 0.73 -23.15 18.27
N ASP A 119 1.46 -24.21 17.93
CA ASP A 119 1.30 -25.53 18.54
C ASP A 119 1.90 -25.65 19.95
N ASP A 120 2.46 -24.56 20.47
CA ASP A 120 2.92 -24.54 21.84
C ASP A 120 1.77 -24.58 22.86
N ALA A 121 2.12 -24.92 24.10
CA ALA A 121 1.15 -25.00 25.20
C ALA A 121 0.67 -23.61 25.68
N TYR A 122 1.32 -22.55 25.20
CA TYR A 122 1.04 -21.17 25.59
C TYR A 122 -0.17 -20.65 24.82
N GLY A 123 -1.12 -20.08 25.55
CA GLY A 123 -2.30 -19.47 24.94
C GLY A 123 -2.57 -18.12 25.57
N TRP A 124 -3.14 -17.23 24.78
CA TRP A 124 -3.49 -15.87 25.15
C TRP A 124 -4.95 -15.81 25.58
N TRP A 125 -5.21 -15.17 26.72
CA TRP A 125 -6.57 -14.96 27.19
C TRP A 125 -7.23 -13.81 26.43
N CYS A 126 -8.37 -14.11 25.83
CA CYS A 126 -9.18 -13.22 25.02
C CYS A 126 -10.55 -13.06 25.69
N ALA A 127 -11.06 -11.83 25.68
CA ALA A 127 -12.40 -11.53 26.18
C ALA A 127 -13.46 -12.01 25.19
N GLU A 128 -13.21 -11.83 23.90
CA GLU A 128 -14.17 -12.11 22.84
C GLU A 128 -13.45 -12.73 21.63
N VAL A 129 -14.03 -13.81 21.12
CA VAL A 129 -13.53 -14.53 19.95
C VAL A 129 -14.71 -14.89 19.05
N GLU A 130 -14.46 -14.91 17.76
CA GLU A 130 -15.43 -15.27 16.72
C GLU A 130 -15.06 -16.63 16.14
N TYR A 131 -16.06 -17.49 15.89
CA TYR A 131 -15.82 -18.76 15.23
C TYR A 131 -15.36 -18.53 13.78
N VAL A 132 -14.26 -19.15 13.41
CA VAL A 132 -13.81 -19.21 12.01
C VAL A 132 -14.09 -20.61 11.53
N GLU A 133 -14.88 -20.75 10.47
CA GLU A 133 -15.12 -22.04 9.86
C GLU A 133 -13.77 -22.65 9.46
N SER A 134 -13.41 -23.74 10.12
CA SER A 134 -12.14 -24.41 9.85
C SER A 134 -12.16 -24.80 8.39
N ALA A 135 -11.19 -24.29 7.61
CA ALA A 135 -10.91 -24.86 6.31
C ALA A 135 -10.85 -26.39 6.45
N PRO A 136 -11.44 -27.16 5.52
CA PRO A 136 -11.55 -28.61 5.65
C PRO A 136 -10.21 -29.21 6.04
N ALA A 137 -10.21 -30.25 6.88
CA ALA A 137 -9.01 -30.81 7.52
C ALA A 137 -7.92 -31.32 6.55
N ASP A 138 -8.16 -31.25 5.24
CA ASP A 138 -7.22 -31.52 4.15
C ASP A 138 -6.93 -30.27 3.31
N SER A 139 -6.97 -29.08 3.94
CA SER A 139 -6.65 -27.78 3.35
C SER A 139 -5.14 -27.51 3.29
N ARG A 140 -4.34 -28.57 3.22
CA ARG A 140 -2.91 -28.42 2.95
C ARG A 140 -2.78 -27.74 1.58
N PRO A 141 -2.02 -26.63 1.50
CA PRO A 141 -1.79 -25.97 0.22
C PRO A 141 -1.18 -26.97 -0.75
N LYS A 142 -1.59 -26.90 -2.01
CA LYS A 142 -1.01 -27.64 -3.12
C LYS A 142 -0.18 -26.69 -3.97
N VAL A 143 0.83 -27.22 -4.65
CA VAL A 143 1.55 -26.44 -5.66
C VAL A 143 0.57 -25.91 -6.70
N GLY A 144 0.61 -24.61 -6.94
CA GLY A 144 -0.33 -23.89 -7.80
C GLY A 144 -1.49 -23.21 -7.07
N ASP A 145 -1.77 -23.55 -5.80
CA ASP A 145 -2.75 -22.81 -5.02
C ASP A 145 -2.31 -21.35 -4.87
N ARG A 146 -3.29 -20.44 -4.84
CA ARG A 146 -3.07 -18.99 -4.75
C ARG A 146 -3.66 -18.46 -3.46
N PHE A 147 -2.95 -17.53 -2.85
CA PHE A 147 -3.36 -16.86 -1.63
C PHE A 147 -3.24 -15.35 -1.78
N ARG A 148 -4.26 -14.63 -1.30
CA ARG A 148 -4.23 -13.18 -1.15
C ARG A 148 -3.62 -12.84 0.20
N VAL A 149 -2.68 -11.92 0.22
CA VAL A 149 -2.05 -11.41 1.43
C VAL A 149 -3.01 -10.44 2.10
N THR A 150 -3.30 -10.67 3.37
CA THR A 150 -4.18 -9.83 4.21
C THR A 150 -3.44 -9.15 5.34
N GLN A 151 -2.13 -9.36 5.44
CA GLN A 151 -1.26 -8.71 6.42
C GLN A 151 0.07 -8.28 5.77
N ASP A 152 0.43 -7.01 5.92
CA ASP A 152 1.73 -6.50 5.49
C ASP A 152 2.87 -7.19 6.23
N PHE A 153 3.95 -7.47 5.49
CA PHE A 153 5.18 -8.06 6.01
C PHE A 153 4.99 -9.41 6.73
N LEU A 154 4.00 -10.20 6.30
CA LEU A 154 3.69 -11.49 6.89
C LEU A 154 4.93 -12.40 6.96
N GLU A 155 5.22 -12.94 8.14
CA GLU A 155 6.45 -13.74 8.40
C GLU A 155 7.76 -13.05 7.97
N CYS A 156 7.83 -11.71 8.04
CA CYS A 156 8.95 -10.90 7.55
C CYS A 156 9.19 -11.02 6.02
N ALA A 157 8.23 -11.53 5.27
CA ALA A 157 8.26 -11.51 3.82
C ALA A 157 8.00 -10.09 3.31
N GLY A 158 8.62 -9.68 2.21
CA GLY A 158 8.37 -8.38 1.57
C GLY A 158 7.07 -8.38 0.76
N VAL A 159 5.98 -8.86 1.36
CA VAL A 159 4.64 -8.90 0.77
C VAL A 159 3.73 -7.86 1.42
N HIS A 160 2.76 -7.37 0.67
CA HIS A 160 1.83 -6.32 1.06
C HIS A 160 0.38 -6.78 0.97
N VAL A 161 -0.50 -6.18 1.77
CA VAL A 161 -1.94 -6.43 1.69
C VAL A 161 -2.44 -6.25 0.26
N GLY A 162 -3.17 -7.24 -0.25
CA GLY A 162 -3.67 -7.29 -1.63
C GLY A 162 -2.78 -8.09 -2.59
N ASP A 163 -1.51 -8.33 -2.26
CA ASP A 163 -0.63 -9.16 -3.10
C ASP A 163 -1.19 -10.58 -3.25
N ILE A 164 -1.00 -11.17 -4.44
CA ILE A 164 -1.33 -12.58 -4.69
C ILE A 164 -0.05 -13.40 -4.78
N VAL A 165 0.11 -14.36 -3.86
CA VAL A 165 1.21 -15.32 -3.88
C VAL A 165 0.72 -16.69 -4.33
N ALA A 166 1.52 -17.38 -5.15
CA ALA A 166 1.23 -18.75 -5.57
C ALA A 166 2.19 -19.73 -4.92
N VAL A 167 1.70 -20.90 -4.54
CA VAL A 167 2.50 -21.98 -3.94
C VAL A 167 3.39 -22.59 -5.02
N GLY A 168 4.70 -22.42 -4.89
CA GLY A 168 5.69 -22.99 -5.82
C GLY A 168 6.21 -24.36 -5.39
N GLU A 169 6.39 -24.57 -4.08
CA GLU A 169 6.99 -25.79 -3.53
C GLU A 169 6.47 -26.03 -2.11
N LEU A 170 6.15 -27.28 -1.75
CA LEU A 170 5.86 -27.65 -0.36
C LEU A 170 7.17 -28.03 0.35
N THR A 171 7.45 -27.39 1.48
CA THR A 171 8.68 -27.58 2.24
C THR A 171 8.39 -28.23 3.59
N GLY A 172 8.88 -29.46 3.80
CA GLY A 172 8.60 -30.20 5.04
C GLY A 172 7.12 -30.50 5.26
N ASP A 173 6.74 -30.74 6.52
CA ASP A 173 5.39 -31.22 6.85
C ASP A 173 4.35 -30.08 6.97
N GLU A 174 4.78 -28.83 7.18
CA GLU A 174 3.90 -27.72 7.59
C GLU A 174 4.25 -26.34 6.99
N SER A 175 4.97 -26.29 5.86
CA SER A 175 5.29 -25.03 5.20
C SER A 175 5.36 -25.13 3.69
N PHE A 176 5.37 -23.99 3.01
CA PHE A 176 5.56 -23.90 1.58
C PHE A 176 6.38 -22.68 1.18
N ARG A 177 6.94 -22.71 -0.03
CA ARG A 177 7.59 -21.58 -0.69
C ARG A 177 6.74 -21.08 -1.85
N THR A 178 6.74 -19.78 -2.06
CA THR A 178 6.06 -19.17 -3.19
C THR A 178 6.78 -19.44 -4.51
N THR A 179 6.07 -19.27 -5.62
CA THR A 179 6.69 -19.03 -6.92
C THR A 179 7.57 -17.78 -6.86
N PRO A 180 8.67 -17.71 -7.63
CA PRO A 180 9.47 -16.50 -7.70
C PRO A 180 8.63 -15.28 -8.09
N CYS A 181 8.79 -14.17 -7.37
CA CYS A 181 8.32 -12.87 -7.80
C CYS A 181 9.14 -12.37 -9.01
N ALA A 182 8.78 -11.21 -9.58
CA ALA A 182 9.48 -10.63 -10.75
C ALA A 182 10.98 -10.39 -10.51
N ASP A 183 11.37 -10.17 -9.26
CA ASP A 183 12.75 -10.00 -8.80
C ASP A 183 13.48 -11.34 -8.51
N GLY A 184 12.82 -12.48 -8.74
CA GLY A 184 13.35 -13.81 -8.49
C GLY A 184 13.30 -14.27 -7.03
N ARG A 185 12.85 -13.44 -6.09
CA ARG A 185 12.73 -13.81 -4.67
C ARG A 185 11.59 -14.80 -4.45
N ARG A 186 11.76 -15.70 -3.48
CA ARG A 186 10.72 -16.62 -3.00
C ARG A 186 10.52 -16.39 -1.52
N TRP A 187 9.27 -16.37 -1.10
CA TRP A 187 8.91 -16.26 0.31
C TRP A 187 8.58 -17.64 0.87
N HIS A 188 8.71 -17.79 2.18
CA HIS A 188 8.42 -19.02 2.91
C HIS A 188 7.30 -18.73 3.90
N PHE A 189 6.26 -19.57 3.91
CA PHE A 189 5.12 -19.42 4.79
C PHE A 189 4.78 -20.75 5.46
N GLY A 190 4.42 -20.70 6.74
CA GLY A 190 3.82 -21.83 7.43
C GLY A 190 2.38 -22.07 6.98
N PHE A 191 1.88 -23.30 7.10
CA PHE A 191 0.45 -23.59 6.85
C PHE A 191 -0.46 -22.82 7.82
N SER A 192 0.06 -22.46 9.00
CA SER A 192 -0.61 -21.59 9.99
C SER A 192 -0.95 -20.20 9.45
N SER A 193 -0.20 -19.70 8.46
CA SER A 193 -0.44 -18.39 7.85
C SER A 193 -1.69 -18.37 6.98
N ILE A 194 -2.22 -19.54 6.57
CA ILE A 194 -3.52 -19.64 5.91
C ILE A 194 -4.64 -19.38 6.92
N GLY A 195 -5.28 -18.22 6.77
CA GLY A 195 -6.24 -17.62 7.68
C GLY A 195 -5.63 -16.69 8.73
N ASP A 196 -4.31 -16.58 8.82
CA ASP A 196 -3.58 -15.63 9.68
C ASP A 196 -2.61 -14.82 8.79
N GLY A 197 -3.17 -14.05 7.85
CA GLY A 197 -2.42 -13.22 6.89
C GLY A 197 -2.44 -13.70 5.44
N LEU A 198 -2.93 -14.91 5.17
CA LEU A 198 -3.18 -15.43 3.81
C LEU A 198 -4.61 -15.96 3.67
N GLU A 199 -5.31 -15.55 2.62
CA GLU A 199 -6.66 -16.05 2.30
C GLU A 199 -6.65 -16.80 0.96
N PRO A 200 -7.24 -18.01 0.86
CA PRO A 200 -7.31 -18.75 -0.39
C PRO A 200 -8.06 -17.95 -1.47
N VAL A 201 -7.52 -17.93 -2.68
CA VAL A 201 -8.14 -17.27 -3.83
C VAL A 201 -8.86 -18.33 -4.65
N THR A 202 -10.20 -18.39 -4.56
CA THR A 202 -11.02 -19.40 -5.23
C THR A 202 -11.48 -18.99 -6.63
N ASP A 203 -11.65 -17.68 -6.87
CA ASP A 203 -12.40 -17.18 -8.03
C ASP A 203 -11.66 -16.13 -8.86
N GLU A 204 -10.44 -15.75 -8.48
CA GLU A 204 -9.69 -14.72 -9.23
C GLU A 204 -8.95 -15.37 -10.42
N PRO A 205 -9.19 -14.92 -11.66
CA PRO A 205 -8.52 -15.47 -12.83
C PRO A 205 -6.99 -15.39 -12.67
N ALA A 206 -6.28 -16.36 -13.24
CA ALA A 206 -4.83 -16.52 -13.12
C ALA A 206 -4.04 -15.25 -13.52
N HIS A 207 -4.67 -14.38 -14.31
CA HIS A 207 -4.17 -13.09 -14.71
C HIS A 207 -5.34 -12.09 -14.78
N PRO A 208 -5.17 -10.81 -14.40
CA PRO A 208 -6.17 -9.77 -14.68
C PRO A 208 -6.48 -9.57 -16.17
N LEU A 209 -5.74 -10.23 -17.08
CA LEU A 209 -5.99 -10.23 -18.53
C LEU A 209 -6.88 -11.41 -18.98
N ASP A 210 -7.06 -12.41 -18.11
CA ASP A 210 -7.83 -13.62 -18.37
C ASP A 210 -9.31 -13.47 -18.02
N GLU A 211 -9.78 -12.28 -17.61
CA GLU A 211 -11.21 -12.01 -17.47
C GLU A 211 -11.90 -12.11 -18.84
N PRO A 212 -12.85 -13.06 -19.03
CA PRO A 212 -13.68 -13.10 -20.23
C PRO A 212 -14.73 -11.98 -20.13
N GLY A 213 -14.33 -10.74 -20.42
CA GLY A 213 -15.24 -9.60 -20.34
C GLY A 213 -14.62 -8.22 -20.55
N LEU A 214 -13.31 -8.05 -20.29
CA LEU A 214 -12.64 -6.76 -20.48
C LEU A 214 -12.71 -6.34 -21.95
N ALA A 215 -13.27 -5.16 -22.20
CA ALA A 215 -13.31 -4.59 -23.53
C ALA A 215 -11.87 -4.31 -23.98
N GLY A 216 -11.57 -4.46 -25.27
CA GLY A 216 -10.19 -4.33 -25.78
C GLY A 216 -9.48 -3.03 -25.38
N TRP A 217 -10.24 -1.94 -25.15
CA TRP A 217 -9.70 -0.66 -24.72
C TRP A 217 -9.31 -0.61 -23.22
N GLU A 218 -9.90 -1.46 -22.36
CA GLU A 218 -9.50 -1.57 -20.94
C GLU A 218 -8.16 -2.32 -20.82
N ARG A 219 -7.95 -3.34 -21.68
CA ARG A 219 -6.62 -3.96 -21.84
C ARG A 219 -5.60 -2.96 -22.35
N ASP A 220 -5.95 -2.17 -23.36
CA ASP A 220 -5.03 -1.14 -23.88
C ASP A 220 -4.70 -0.10 -22.80
N LEU A 221 -5.64 0.26 -21.91
CA LEU A 221 -5.38 1.20 -20.80
C LEU A 221 -4.45 0.59 -19.74
N ILE A 222 -4.64 -0.67 -19.37
CA ILE A 222 -3.79 -1.37 -18.39
C ILE A 222 -2.41 -1.69 -18.99
N GLU A 223 -2.33 -2.11 -20.26
CA GLU A 223 -1.07 -2.38 -20.98
C GLU A 223 -0.33 -1.09 -21.37
N SER A 224 -1.03 0.04 -21.55
CA SER A 224 -0.41 1.33 -21.86
C SER A 224 0.23 2.01 -20.65
N ALA A 225 -0.03 1.54 -19.42
CA ALA A 225 0.76 1.89 -18.25
C ALA A 225 2.15 1.24 -18.37
N SER A 226 2.97 1.79 -19.26
CA SER A 226 4.38 1.44 -19.36
C SER A 226 4.98 1.59 -17.96
N PRO A 227 5.76 0.60 -17.47
CA PRO A 227 6.42 0.72 -16.19
C PRO A 227 7.17 2.06 -16.16
N PRO A 228 7.11 2.80 -15.03
CA PRO A 228 7.76 4.11 -14.95
C PRO A 228 9.21 3.95 -15.38
N ALA A 229 9.68 4.87 -16.22
CA ALA A 229 11.04 4.81 -16.72
C ALA A 229 12.01 4.70 -15.52
N PRO A 230 13.03 3.84 -15.60
CA PRO A 230 13.97 3.66 -14.49
C PRO A 230 14.60 5.00 -14.10
N ILE A 231 14.70 5.24 -12.79
CA ILE A 231 15.35 6.42 -12.22
C ILE A 231 16.83 6.41 -12.60
N LYS A 232 17.35 7.57 -13.01
CA LYS A 232 18.75 7.73 -13.42
C LYS A 232 19.38 8.95 -12.75
N VAL A 233 20.71 8.96 -12.70
CA VAL A 233 21.50 10.13 -12.28
C VAL A 233 21.09 11.37 -13.10
N GLY A 234 20.86 12.48 -12.41
CA GLY A 234 20.39 13.76 -12.92
C GLY A 234 18.88 13.95 -12.90
N ASP A 235 18.09 12.91 -12.60
CA ASP A 235 16.64 13.05 -12.48
C ASP A 235 16.27 13.88 -11.23
N LEU A 236 15.31 14.80 -11.39
CA LEU A 236 14.65 15.47 -10.29
C LEU A 236 13.63 14.51 -9.68
N VAL A 237 13.73 14.27 -8.37
CA VAL A 237 12.88 13.29 -7.67
C VAL A 237 12.39 13.85 -6.34
N THR A 238 11.25 13.37 -5.89
CA THR A 238 10.76 13.54 -4.52
C THR A 238 11.07 12.27 -3.74
N ILE A 239 11.65 12.42 -2.56
CA ILE A 239 11.95 11.30 -1.66
C ILE A 239 10.63 10.74 -1.13
N VAL A 240 10.32 9.49 -1.44
CA VAL A 240 9.14 8.79 -0.91
C VAL A 240 9.49 8.13 0.42
N ARG A 241 10.70 7.56 0.52
CA ARG A 241 11.20 6.91 1.71
C ARG A 241 12.72 7.06 1.82
N ALA A 242 13.17 7.87 2.77
CA ALA A 242 14.57 8.01 3.14
C ALA A 242 15.07 6.84 4.00
N GLU A 243 16.38 6.80 4.25
CA GLU A 243 16.97 5.98 5.30
C GLU A 243 16.30 6.25 6.65
N TYR A 244 16.21 5.22 7.50
CA TYR A 244 15.52 5.29 8.81
C TYR A 244 15.98 6.45 9.70
N SER A 245 17.26 6.83 9.63
CA SER A 245 17.87 7.93 10.37
C SER A 245 17.54 9.33 9.81
N ALA A 246 16.98 9.42 8.61
CA ALA A 246 16.74 10.66 7.86
C ALA A 246 15.29 10.80 7.38
N ARG A 247 14.32 10.23 8.11
CA ARG A 247 12.88 10.29 7.75
C ARG A 247 12.29 11.70 7.72
N ASP A 248 12.96 12.68 8.33
CA ASP A 248 12.62 14.09 8.20
C ASP A 248 12.82 14.64 6.77
N GLU A 249 13.47 13.88 5.90
CA GLU A 249 13.68 14.18 4.49
C GLU A 249 12.57 13.63 3.56
N ASP A 250 11.65 12.82 4.08
CA ASP A 250 10.50 12.31 3.31
C ASP A 250 9.66 13.47 2.75
N GLY A 251 9.36 13.43 1.45
CA GLY A 251 8.63 14.47 0.73
C GLY A 251 9.50 15.63 0.23
N ARG A 252 10.80 15.70 0.57
CA ARG A 252 11.70 16.69 -0.02
C ARG A 252 12.07 16.30 -1.45
N THR A 253 12.32 17.33 -2.27
CA THR A 253 12.75 17.18 -3.66
C THR A 253 14.26 17.38 -3.75
N GLY A 254 14.91 16.61 -4.62
CA GLY A 254 16.33 16.77 -4.95
C GLY A 254 16.69 16.08 -6.26
N ILE A 255 17.96 16.12 -6.61
CA ILE A 255 18.51 15.54 -7.82
C ILE A 255 19.21 14.23 -7.45
N VAL A 256 18.99 13.17 -8.22
CA VAL A 256 19.74 11.92 -8.07
C VAL A 256 21.19 12.16 -8.53
N ASP A 257 22.15 12.15 -7.61
CA ASP A 257 23.59 12.25 -7.92
C ASP A 257 24.20 10.86 -8.19
N GLU A 258 23.67 9.84 -7.52
CA GLU A 258 24.21 8.48 -7.59
C GLU A 258 23.10 7.43 -7.49
N VAL A 259 23.28 6.32 -8.21
CA VAL A 259 22.47 5.11 -8.11
C VAL A 259 23.39 3.94 -7.76
N ASP A 260 23.24 3.35 -6.58
CA ASP A 260 23.97 2.17 -6.15
C ASP A 260 23.15 0.90 -6.40
N ASP A 261 23.40 0.26 -7.55
CA ASP A 261 22.73 -0.98 -7.94
C ASP A 261 23.05 -2.18 -7.01
N ASN A 262 24.01 -2.05 -6.08
CA ASN A 262 24.37 -3.12 -5.14
C ASN A 262 23.67 -2.99 -3.77
N ASP A 263 23.03 -1.85 -3.47
CA ASP A 263 22.29 -1.63 -2.24
C ASP A 263 20.79 -1.61 -2.54
N ASP A 264 20.11 -2.74 -2.28
CA ASP A 264 18.68 -2.89 -2.50
C ASP A 264 17.82 -2.12 -1.48
N ARG A 265 18.43 -1.59 -0.41
CA ARG A 265 17.74 -0.87 0.65
C ARG A 265 17.78 0.63 0.43
N LEU A 266 18.89 1.14 -0.08
CA LEU A 266 19.15 2.58 -0.25
C LEU A 266 19.84 2.86 -1.59
N PRO A 267 19.21 2.55 -2.74
CA PRO A 267 19.89 2.65 -4.02
C PRO A 267 20.08 4.10 -4.51
N TYR A 268 19.40 5.11 -3.96
CA TYR A 268 19.41 6.46 -4.53
C TYR A 268 20.07 7.51 -3.62
N ARG A 269 21.15 8.15 -4.09
CA ARG A 269 21.76 9.30 -3.40
C ARG A 269 21.20 10.60 -3.94
N ILE A 270 20.59 11.39 -3.06
CA ILE A 270 19.91 12.63 -3.41
C ILE A 270 20.72 13.83 -2.91
N VAL A 271 20.91 14.81 -3.79
CA VAL A 271 21.52 16.12 -3.49
C VAL A 271 20.53 17.24 -3.80
N ASP A 272 20.73 18.42 -3.22
CA ASP A 272 19.95 19.60 -3.58
C ASP A 272 20.53 20.31 -4.82
N GLU A 273 19.96 21.45 -5.20
CA GLU A 273 20.43 22.24 -6.34
C GLU A 273 21.86 22.78 -6.17
N ALA A 274 22.34 22.94 -4.94
CA ALA A 274 23.70 23.35 -4.65
C ALA A 274 24.71 22.18 -4.71
N GLY A 275 24.21 20.94 -4.83
CA GLY A 275 24.99 19.72 -4.76
C GLY A 275 25.28 19.26 -3.33
N ASP A 276 24.62 19.86 -2.33
CA ASP A 276 24.73 19.44 -0.94
C ASP A 276 23.94 18.14 -0.73
N PHE A 277 24.53 17.22 0.04
CA PHE A 277 23.91 15.93 0.32
C PHE A 277 22.62 16.11 1.12
N VAL A 278 21.54 15.50 0.63
CA VAL A 278 20.22 15.49 1.28
C VAL A 278 20.04 14.17 2.02
N ALA A 279 19.95 13.05 1.28
CA ALA A 279 19.74 11.73 1.87
C ALA A 279 20.11 10.60 0.90
N TRP A 280 20.29 9.40 1.46
CA TRP A 280 20.09 8.17 0.72
C TRP A 280 18.63 7.73 0.86
N ALA A 281 18.01 7.32 -0.24
CA ALA A 281 16.59 6.97 -0.30
C ALA A 281 16.39 5.54 -0.80
N ALA A 282 15.46 4.86 -0.12
CA ALA A 282 14.97 3.53 -0.48
C ALA A 282 13.97 3.59 -1.64
N GLU A 283 13.19 4.68 -1.70
CA GLU A 283 12.18 4.89 -2.72
C GLU A 283 12.11 6.37 -3.07
N VAL A 284 12.08 6.65 -4.37
CA VAL A 284 11.96 8.00 -4.92
C VAL A 284 10.92 8.01 -6.03
N ARG A 285 10.24 9.13 -6.20
CA ARG A 285 9.30 9.35 -7.29
C ARG A 285 9.86 10.42 -8.20
N LYS A 286 9.96 10.13 -9.49
CA LYS A 286 10.34 11.14 -10.48
C LYS A 286 9.36 12.31 -10.41
N VAL A 287 9.89 13.51 -10.29
CA VAL A 287 9.11 14.72 -10.50
C VAL A 287 9.10 14.91 -12.00
N ASP A 288 7.98 14.61 -12.63
CA ASP A 288 7.77 15.00 -14.01
C ASP A 288 7.98 16.51 -14.08
N GLU A 289 8.84 16.97 -15.00
CA GLU A 289 9.00 18.40 -15.24
C GLU A 289 7.58 18.98 -15.37
N PRO A 290 7.23 20.02 -14.59
CA PRO A 290 5.92 20.60 -14.71
C PRO A 290 5.72 20.96 -16.19
N GLU A 291 4.62 20.48 -16.80
CA GLU A 291 4.30 20.79 -18.21
C GLU A 291 4.24 22.31 -18.46
N ASP A 292 4.14 23.10 -17.40
CA ASP A 292 4.15 24.57 -17.39
C ASP A 292 5.55 25.21 -17.17
N ALA A 293 6.64 24.44 -17.18
CA ALA A 293 7.97 24.99 -17.25
C ALA A 293 8.10 25.76 -18.57
N THR A 294 7.96 27.08 -18.50
CA THR A 294 8.11 27.98 -19.65
C THR A 294 9.37 27.53 -20.41
N PRO A 295 9.23 27.01 -21.64
CA PRO A 295 10.35 26.34 -22.31
C PRO A 295 11.51 27.31 -22.34
N SER A 296 12.69 26.83 -21.95
CA SER A 296 13.88 27.67 -21.96
C SER A 296 13.98 28.37 -23.33
N PRO A 297 14.48 29.61 -23.42
CA PRO A 297 14.60 30.31 -24.70
C PRO A 297 15.23 29.42 -25.78
N PHE A 298 16.19 28.58 -25.37
CA PHE A 298 16.81 27.55 -26.20
C PHE A 298 15.84 26.46 -26.69
N ALA A 299 15.02 25.87 -25.81
CA ALA A 299 14.01 24.89 -26.20
C ALA A 299 13.02 25.49 -27.22
N ARG A 300 12.64 26.76 -27.04
CA ARG A 300 11.79 27.49 -27.99
C ARG A 300 12.47 27.64 -29.36
N TYR A 301 13.77 27.95 -29.38
CA TYR A 301 14.54 28.05 -30.62
C TYR A 301 14.72 26.68 -31.31
N VAL A 302 14.87 25.60 -30.55
CA VAL A 302 14.94 24.24 -31.08
C VAL A 302 13.61 23.82 -31.72
N ASP A 303 12.48 24.14 -31.10
CA ASP A 303 11.17 23.80 -31.68
C ASP A 303 10.82 24.68 -32.88
N GLU A 304 11.24 25.95 -32.88
CA GLU A 304 11.14 26.83 -34.05
C GLU A 304 12.02 26.33 -35.21
N ALA A 305 13.25 25.87 -34.92
CA ALA A 305 14.14 25.24 -35.89
C ALA A 305 13.53 23.98 -36.49
N LYS A 306 12.99 23.07 -35.65
CA LYS A 306 12.28 21.87 -36.11
C LYS A 306 11.11 22.23 -37.02
N LYS A 307 10.34 23.27 -36.68
CA LYS A 307 9.20 23.73 -37.47
C LYS A 307 9.61 24.29 -38.83
N LEU A 308 10.72 25.03 -38.89
CA LEU A 308 11.25 25.58 -40.14
C LEU A 308 11.82 24.48 -41.05
N LEU A 309 12.38 23.42 -40.47
CA LEU A 309 12.94 22.29 -41.22
C LEU A 309 11.88 21.26 -41.64
N ALA A 310 10.73 21.21 -40.95
CA ALA A 310 9.66 20.25 -41.24
C ALA A 310 9.12 20.44 -42.67
N GLY A 311 9.21 19.37 -43.47
CA GLY A 311 8.72 19.36 -44.86
C GLY A 311 9.70 19.94 -45.89
N THR A 312 10.94 20.21 -45.51
CA THR A 312 12.02 20.64 -46.41
C THR A 312 13.07 19.54 -46.58
N ASP A 313 13.62 19.39 -47.80
CA ASP A 313 14.83 18.59 -48.04
C ASP A 313 16.05 19.41 -47.59
N HIS A 314 16.32 19.40 -46.28
CA HIS A 314 17.43 20.14 -45.70
C HIS A 314 18.73 19.32 -45.73
N THR A 315 19.82 20.00 -46.04
CA THR A 315 21.18 19.45 -46.00
C THR A 315 21.87 19.81 -44.69
N GLY A 316 23.00 19.16 -44.38
CA GLY A 316 23.80 19.52 -43.20
C GLY A 316 24.28 20.98 -43.21
N THR A 317 24.39 21.61 -44.38
CA THR A 317 24.75 23.04 -44.49
C THR A 317 23.62 23.94 -43.99
N ASP A 318 22.36 23.57 -44.24
CA ASP A 318 21.19 24.33 -43.83
C ASP A 318 21.01 24.29 -42.30
N VAL A 319 21.30 23.14 -41.69
CA VAL A 319 21.30 22.99 -40.23
C VAL A 319 22.40 23.84 -39.56
N ILE A 320 23.59 23.89 -40.14
CA ILE A 320 24.70 24.71 -39.61
C ILE A 320 24.40 26.21 -39.78
N ALA A 321 23.81 26.62 -40.90
CA ALA A 321 23.40 28.00 -41.12
C ALA A 321 22.32 28.44 -40.11
N LEU A 322 21.30 27.60 -39.90
CA LEU A 322 20.23 27.84 -38.93
C LEU A 322 20.79 27.92 -37.49
N ALA A 323 21.71 27.04 -37.12
CA ALA A 323 22.36 27.08 -35.81
C ALA A 323 23.16 28.37 -35.59
N ARG A 324 23.82 28.88 -36.64
CA ARG A 324 24.55 30.16 -36.57
C ARG A 324 23.58 31.35 -36.44
N GLU A 325 22.51 31.38 -37.22
CA GLU A 325 21.50 32.44 -37.18
C GLU A 325 20.80 32.51 -35.80
N LEU A 326 20.45 31.36 -35.22
CA LEU A 326 19.90 31.28 -33.87
C LEU A 326 20.90 31.69 -32.78
N SER A 327 22.21 31.53 -33.01
CA SER A 327 23.24 31.95 -32.05
C SER A 327 23.52 33.46 -32.07
N GLU A 328 23.18 34.16 -33.16
CA GLU A 328 23.41 35.59 -33.34
C GLU A 328 22.20 36.46 -32.92
N HIS A 329 21.05 35.83 -32.62
CA HIS A 329 19.82 36.47 -32.16
C HIS A 329 19.43 35.99 -30.74
N PRO A 330 20.07 36.50 -29.67
CA PRO A 330 19.76 36.12 -28.28
C PRO A 330 18.35 36.53 -27.84
#